data_AF-A0A258CT14-F1
#
_entry.id   AF-A0A258CT14-F1
#
_cell.length_a   1.000
_cell.length_b   1.000
_cell.length_c   1.000
_cell.angle_alpha   90.00
_cell.angle_beta   90.00
_cell.angle_gamma   90.00
#
_symmetry.space_group_name_H-M   'P 1'
#
loop_
_entity.id
_entity.type
_entity.pdbx_description
1 polymer ?
#
loop_
_entity_poly.entity_id
_entity_poly.type
_entity_poly.pdbx_seq_one_letter_code
_entity_poly.pdbx_strand_id
1 'polypeptide(L)'
;MFDRIVADYRAFAEPLGFKTLVAIPVSALRGDNMLAQSPHTPWYGGPALVPYLENIDVSDDRTAELFRFPVQWVNRPNLDFRGFSGTVASGAIAIGDAVLIASSRKPAVVSRIVTMDGDLALAVAGQAVTLVLDREVDISRGDVLSRPGETPDYSNQFQARMVWMSEESAFAGRSYLLKVGSQLVPATITDLKFRTNVNTLEHTAATKVDLNEVATVTIATDKPIAFDAYTTNALTGGFILIDRLTNATLGAGTIEFGLRRAQNLTYQSFDVNREVRAAMKGQQPQIVWFTGLSGSGKSAIANLLEKRLTAEGKHAYILDGDNVRHGLNRDLGFTEAARVENIRRVAEVAKLMADAGLIVLVSFIS
;
A
#
# COMPACT_ATOMS: atom_id res chain seq x y z
N MET A 1 -8.15 -30.53 33.14
CA MET A 1 -6.98 -29.72 32.71
C MET A 1 -7.19 -29.15 31.32
N PHE A 2 -7.48 -30.00 30.32
CA PHE A 2 -7.77 -29.55 28.95
C PHE A 2 -8.87 -28.47 28.88
N ASP A 3 -10.06 -28.73 29.43
CA ASP A 3 -11.18 -27.78 29.35
C ASP A 3 -10.87 -26.41 29.97
N ARG A 4 -10.03 -26.39 31.01
CA ARG A 4 -9.57 -25.14 31.62
C ARG A 4 -8.69 -24.35 30.66
N ILE A 5 -7.70 -24.99 30.04
CA ILE A 5 -6.83 -24.35 29.05
C ILE A 5 -7.65 -23.84 27.86
N VAL A 6 -8.63 -24.63 27.40
CA VAL A 6 -9.52 -24.23 26.31
C VAL A 6 -10.38 -23.03 26.72
N ALA A 7 -10.92 -23.00 27.94
CA ALA A 7 -11.70 -21.87 28.45
C ALA A 7 -10.84 -20.60 28.55
N ASP A 8 -9.64 -20.70 29.14
CA ASP A 8 -8.71 -19.58 29.28
C ASP A 8 -8.30 -19.03 27.90
N TYR A 9 -7.99 -19.92 26.94
CA TYR A 9 -7.62 -19.52 25.58
C TYR A 9 -8.79 -18.89 24.82
N ARG A 10 -10.02 -19.43 24.97
CA ARG A 10 -11.21 -18.83 24.36
C ARG A 10 -11.50 -17.44 24.90
N ALA A 11 -11.36 -17.21 26.20
CA ALA A 11 -11.51 -15.90 26.80
C ALA A 11 -10.47 -14.89 26.28
N PHE A 12 -9.22 -15.33 26.12
CA PHE A 12 -8.17 -14.52 25.50
C PHE A 12 -8.42 -14.22 24.01
N ALA A 13 -8.93 -15.20 23.26
CA ALA A 13 -9.11 -15.12 21.81
C ALA A 13 -10.42 -14.44 21.38
N GLU A 14 -11.41 -14.31 22.27
CA GLU A 14 -12.68 -13.63 22.03
C GLU A 14 -12.53 -12.23 21.37
N PRO A 15 -11.70 -11.30 21.89
CA PRO A 15 -11.51 -9.99 21.26
C PRO A 15 -10.81 -10.03 19.89
N LEU A 16 -10.21 -11.16 19.51
CA LEU A 16 -9.51 -11.31 18.22
C LEU A 16 -10.47 -11.67 17.07
N GLY A 17 -11.70 -12.09 17.37
CA GLY A 17 -12.76 -12.26 16.37
C GLY A 17 -12.56 -13.43 15.40
N PHE A 18 -11.92 -14.53 15.82
CA PHE A 18 -11.80 -15.73 14.99
C PHE A 18 -13.18 -16.32 14.63
N LYS A 19 -13.43 -16.58 13.33
CA LYS A 19 -14.67 -17.22 12.84
C LYS A 19 -14.87 -18.61 13.46
N THR A 20 -13.79 -19.39 13.56
CA THR A 20 -13.81 -20.77 14.07
C THR A 20 -12.57 -21.03 14.92
N LEU A 21 -12.74 -21.74 16.03
CA LEU A 21 -11.65 -22.13 16.93
C LEU A 21 -11.86 -23.58 17.38
N VAL A 22 -10.91 -24.45 17.03
CA VAL A 22 -10.95 -25.88 17.36
C VAL A 22 -9.75 -26.22 18.23
N ALA A 23 -10.02 -26.82 19.40
CA ALA A 23 -9.00 -27.31 20.30
C ALA A 23 -8.89 -28.83 20.20
N ILE A 24 -7.68 -29.34 19.97
CA ILE A 24 -7.38 -30.76 19.83
C ILE A 24 -6.31 -31.13 20.87
N PRO A 25 -6.58 -32.05 21.82
CA PRO A 25 -5.59 -32.48 22.79
C PRO A 25 -4.58 -33.41 22.11
N VAL A 26 -3.36 -32.94 21.87
CA VAL A 26 -2.34 -33.71 21.14
C VAL A 26 -1.14 -34.06 22.01
N SER A 27 -0.46 -35.16 21.67
CA SER A 27 0.90 -35.45 22.11
C SER A 27 1.77 -35.69 20.89
N ALA A 28 2.50 -34.66 20.45
CA ALA A 28 3.36 -34.77 19.27
C ALA A 28 4.42 -35.88 19.41
N LEU A 29 4.93 -36.10 20.63
CA LEU A 29 5.93 -37.12 20.92
C LEU A 29 5.36 -38.55 20.87
N ARG A 30 4.12 -38.76 21.33
CA ARG A 30 3.49 -40.08 21.44
C ARG A 30 2.54 -40.40 20.29
N GLY A 31 2.21 -39.42 19.46
CA GLY A 31 1.28 -39.54 18.33
C GLY A 31 -0.20 -39.41 18.72
N ASP A 32 -0.52 -39.05 19.96
CA ASP A 32 -1.92 -38.97 20.41
C ASP A 32 -2.69 -37.90 19.65
N ASN A 33 -3.85 -38.28 19.10
CA ASN A 33 -4.75 -37.44 18.30
C ASN A 33 -4.07 -36.74 17.10
N MET A 34 -2.97 -37.31 16.59
CA MET A 34 -2.28 -36.80 15.39
C MET A 34 -2.95 -37.31 14.11
N LEU A 35 -2.92 -38.63 13.88
CA LEU A 35 -3.51 -39.28 12.69
C LEU A 35 -4.89 -39.88 12.97
N ALA A 36 -5.08 -40.40 14.18
CA ALA A 36 -6.31 -41.06 14.62
C ALA A 36 -6.60 -40.70 16.08
N GLN A 37 -7.84 -40.94 16.52
CA GLN A 37 -8.24 -40.72 17.91
C GLN A 37 -7.39 -41.58 18.86
N SER A 38 -6.91 -40.97 19.94
CA SER A 38 -6.09 -41.63 20.94
C SER A 38 -6.94 -42.38 21.96
N PRO A 39 -6.59 -43.63 22.31
CA PRO A 39 -7.21 -44.34 23.44
C PRO A 39 -6.86 -43.71 24.79
N HIS A 40 -5.85 -42.83 24.85
CA HIS A 40 -5.46 -42.10 26.06
C HIS A 40 -6.35 -40.88 26.35
N THR A 41 -7.22 -40.49 25.41
CA THR A 41 -8.19 -39.41 25.57
C THR A 41 -9.62 -39.87 25.27
N PRO A 42 -10.16 -40.87 26.00
CA PRO A 42 -11.50 -41.41 25.73
C PRO A 42 -12.62 -40.39 25.97
N TRP A 43 -12.31 -39.31 26.69
CA TRP A 43 -13.20 -38.18 26.96
C TRP A 43 -13.28 -37.17 25.80
N TYR A 44 -12.37 -37.23 24.81
CA TYR A 44 -12.34 -36.31 23.68
C TYR A 44 -13.08 -36.89 22.47
N GLY A 45 -14.22 -36.31 22.13
CA GLY A 45 -15.04 -36.74 20.99
C GLY A 45 -14.75 -36.02 19.66
N GLY A 46 -13.75 -35.14 19.61
CA GLY A 46 -13.44 -34.35 18.42
C GLY A 46 -12.53 -35.07 17.40
N PRO A 47 -12.16 -34.39 16.30
CA PRO A 47 -11.30 -34.97 15.27
C PRO A 47 -9.84 -35.06 15.72
N ALA A 48 -9.08 -36.00 15.13
CA ALA A 48 -7.62 -35.94 15.18
C ALA A 48 -7.10 -34.80 14.27
N LEU A 49 -5.87 -34.34 14.52
CA LEU A 49 -5.30 -33.17 13.86
C LEU A 49 -5.22 -33.28 12.34
N VAL A 50 -4.67 -34.38 11.81
CA VAL A 50 -4.51 -34.56 10.36
C VAL A 50 -5.88 -34.67 9.66
N PRO A 51 -6.82 -35.53 10.11
CA PRO A 51 -8.16 -35.55 9.55
C PRO A 51 -8.88 -34.19 9.61
N TYR A 52 -8.65 -33.40 10.66
CA TYR A 52 -9.21 -32.05 10.74
C TYR A 52 -8.62 -31.13 9.65
N LEU A 53 -7.31 -31.13 9.46
CA LEU A 53 -6.64 -30.31 8.43
C LEU A 53 -7.01 -30.73 7.00
N GLU A 54 -7.33 -32.00 6.78
CA GLU A 54 -7.76 -32.51 5.47
C GLU A 54 -9.21 -32.12 5.10
N ASN A 55 -10.06 -31.90 6.10
CA ASN A 55 -11.49 -31.68 5.91
C ASN A 55 -11.94 -30.25 6.25
N ILE A 56 -11.07 -29.41 6.82
CA ILE A 56 -11.42 -28.03 7.13
C ILE A 56 -11.74 -27.27 5.85
N ASP A 57 -12.93 -26.67 5.81
CA ASP A 57 -13.30 -25.75 4.75
C ASP A 57 -12.55 -24.42 4.95
N VAL A 58 -11.63 -24.13 4.03
CA VAL A 58 -10.87 -22.89 3.97
C VAL A 58 -11.37 -21.96 2.87
N SER A 59 -12.44 -22.34 2.17
CA SER A 59 -13.02 -21.50 1.13
C SER A 59 -13.81 -20.36 1.76
N ASP A 60 -13.35 -19.12 1.51
CA ASP A 60 -14.18 -17.93 1.71
C ASP A 60 -14.85 -17.66 0.35
N ASP A 61 -16.15 -17.94 0.24
CA ASP A 61 -16.91 -17.65 -0.96
C ASP A 61 -17.10 -16.14 -1.10
N ARG A 62 -16.15 -15.52 -1.81
CA ARG A 62 -16.15 -14.09 -2.10
C ARG A 62 -17.04 -13.73 -3.29
N THR A 63 -17.78 -14.68 -3.87
CA THR A 63 -18.60 -14.45 -5.06
C THR A 63 -19.79 -13.52 -4.77
N ALA A 64 -20.31 -13.55 -3.53
CA ALA A 64 -21.41 -12.69 -3.09
C ALA A 64 -20.97 -11.30 -2.58
N GLU A 65 -19.66 -11.04 -2.49
CA GLU A 65 -19.13 -9.74 -2.06
C GLU A 65 -19.22 -8.69 -3.19
N LEU A 66 -18.96 -7.43 -2.84
CA LEU A 66 -18.90 -6.35 -3.82
C LEU A 66 -17.83 -6.63 -4.88
N PHE A 67 -18.12 -6.30 -6.14
CA PHE A 67 -17.19 -6.57 -7.23
C PHE A 67 -15.93 -5.70 -7.12
N ARG A 68 -14.76 -6.34 -7.16
CA ARG A 68 -13.45 -5.69 -7.22
C ARG A 68 -12.58 -6.36 -8.27
N PHE A 69 -12.10 -5.58 -9.23
CA PHE A 69 -11.16 -6.06 -10.24
C PHE A 69 -9.96 -5.13 -10.34
N PRO A 70 -8.87 -5.41 -9.59
CA PRO A 70 -7.62 -4.69 -9.72
C PRO A 70 -6.95 -5.02 -11.06
N VAL A 71 -6.77 -4.01 -11.89
CA VAL A 71 -6.12 -4.14 -13.20
C VAL A 71 -4.63 -4.38 -12.98
N GLN A 72 -4.14 -5.53 -13.39
CA GLN A 72 -2.74 -5.93 -13.28
C GLN A 72 -1.96 -5.61 -14.55
N TRP A 73 -2.61 -5.68 -15.70
CA TRP A 73 -1.98 -5.44 -16.99
C TRP A 73 -2.98 -4.88 -18.01
N VAL A 74 -2.51 -3.96 -18.85
CA VAL A 74 -3.28 -3.45 -20.00
C VAL A 74 -2.74 -4.15 -21.23
N ASN A 75 -3.52 -5.07 -21.79
CA ASN A 75 -3.17 -5.89 -22.93
C ASN A 75 -3.61 -5.21 -24.22
N ARG A 76 -2.63 -4.91 -25.10
CA ARG A 76 -2.86 -4.30 -26.42
C ARG A 76 -1.98 -4.98 -27.48
N PRO A 77 -2.36 -6.19 -27.94
CA PRO A 77 -1.56 -6.97 -28.88
C PRO A 77 -1.63 -6.40 -30.31
N ASN A 78 -2.67 -5.61 -30.63
CA ASN A 78 -2.86 -4.91 -31.90
C ASN A 78 -3.72 -3.65 -31.69
N LEU A 79 -4.01 -2.92 -32.77
CA LEU A 79 -4.74 -1.64 -32.70
C LEU A 79 -6.22 -1.82 -32.28
N ASP A 80 -6.82 -2.97 -32.62
CA ASP A 80 -8.25 -3.23 -32.46
C ASP A 80 -8.60 -3.91 -31.13
N PHE A 81 -7.62 -4.49 -30.44
CA PHE A 81 -7.83 -5.16 -29.15
C PHE A 81 -7.21 -4.35 -28.01
N ARG A 82 -8.06 -3.99 -27.04
CA ARG A 82 -7.65 -3.42 -25.76
C ARG A 82 -8.38 -4.13 -24.62
N GLY A 83 -7.64 -4.92 -23.85
CA GLY A 83 -8.17 -5.67 -22.71
C GLY A 83 -7.45 -5.32 -21.40
N PHE A 84 -8.16 -5.44 -20.29
CA PHE A 84 -7.66 -5.16 -18.95
C PHE A 84 -7.58 -6.48 -18.19
N SER A 85 -6.36 -6.99 -18.02
CA SER A 85 -6.10 -8.28 -17.38
C SER A 85 -5.90 -8.12 -15.89
N GLY A 86 -6.45 -9.06 -15.12
CA GLY A 86 -6.39 -9.07 -13.67
C GLY A 86 -7.05 -10.32 -13.12
N THR A 87 -7.09 -10.44 -11.79
CA THR A 87 -7.85 -11.48 -11.10
C THR A 87 -9.05 -10.82 -10.43
N VAL A 88 -10.24 -11.41 -10.57
CA VAL A 88 -11.43 -10.94 -9.84
C VAL A 88 -11.15 -11.11 -8.35
N ALA A 89 -11.00 -10.01 -7.62
CA ALA A 89 -10.61 -10.05 -6.22
C ALA A 89 -11.78 -10.46 -5.31
N SER A 90 -12.98 -10.01 -5.66
CA SER A 90 -14.24 -10.32 -5.00
C SER A 90 -15.41 -10.06 -5.95
N GLY A 91 -16.57 -10.62 -5.62
CA GLY A 91 -17.80 -10.53 -6.38
C GLY A 91 -17.75 -11.31 -7.70
N ALA A 92 -18.67 -10.93 -8.59
CA ALA A 92 -18.78 -11.50 -9.93
C ALA A 92 -19.08 -10.41 -10.97
N ILE A 93 -18.73 -10.68 -12.22
CA ILE A 93 -18.94 -9.78 -13.36
C ILE A 93 -19.36 -10.56 -14.60
N ALA A 94 -20.44 -10.13 -15.24
CA ALA A 94 -20.96 -10.72 -16.47
C ALA A 94 -20.75 -9.79 -17.67
N ILE A 95 -20.81 -10.35 -18.88
CA ILE A 95 -20.94 -9.55 -20.09
C ILE A 95 -22.22 -8.70 -20.00
N GLY A 96 -22.12 -7.42 -20.34
CA GLY A 96 -23.21 -6.45 -20.24
C GLY A 96 -23.27 -5.71 -18.91
N ASP A 97 -22.51 -6.11 -17.89
CA ASP A 97 -22.48 -5.41 -16.61
C ASP A 97 -21.79 -4.05 -16.74
N ALA A 98 -22.37 -3.05 -16.06
CA ALA A 98 -21.79 -1.72 -15.93
C ALA A 98 -20.63 -1.74 -14.91
N VAL A 99 -19.54 -1.08 -15.26
CA VAL A 99 -18.37 -0.89 -14.41
C VAL A 99 -17.99 0.58 -14.32
N LEU A 100 -17.34 0.94 -13.22
CA LEU A 100 -16.76 2.23 -12.95
C LEU A 100 -15.28 2.06 -12.61
N ILE A 101 -14.46 2.95 -13.15
CA ILE A 101 -13.02 3.01 -12.86
C ILE A 101 -12.84 3.86 -11.61
N ALA A 102 -12.27 3.31 -10.53
CA ALA A 102 -12.20 3.99 -9.24
C ALA A 102 -11.48 5.34 -9.31
N SER A 103 -10.41 5.45 -10.12
CA SER A 103 -9.58 6.65 -10.22
C SER A 103 -10.23 7.79 -11.01
N SER A 104 -10.80 7.48 -12.18
CA SER A 104 -11.39 8.48 -13.08
C SER A 104 -12.90 8.66 -12.91
N ARG A 105 -13.56 7.74 -12.20
CA ARG A 105 -15.03 7.62 -12.08
C ARG A 105 -15.76 7.59 -13.41
N LYS A 106 -15.07 7.20 -14.49
CA LYS A 106 -15.70 7.04 -15.81
C LYS A 106 -16.46 5.71 -15.85
N PRO A 107 -17.71 5.70 -16.35
CA PRO A 107 -18.46 4.47 -16.56
C PRO A 107 -18.09 3.79 -17.87
N ALA A 108 -18.20 2.48 -17.89
CA ALA A 108 -18.09 1.63 -19.07
C ALA A 108 -18.96 0.37 -18.89
N VAL A 109 -19.07 -0.45 -19.92
CA VAL A 109 -19.78 -1.73 -19.89
C VAL A 109 -18.83 -2.85 -20.31
N VAL A 110 -18.89 -3.99 -19.65
CA VAL A 110 -18.11 -5.18 -20.03
C VAL A 110 -18.67 -5.75 -21.33
N SER A 111 -17.89 -5.68 -22.41
CA SER A 111 -18.30 -6.21 -23.72
C SER A 111 -17.88 -7.67 -23.90
N ARG A 112 -16.73 -8.08 -23.33
CA ARG A 112 -16.22 -9.46 -23.38
C ARG A 112 -15.39 -9.77 -22.14
N ILE A 113 -15.39 -11.04 -21.74
CA ILE A 113 -14.52 -11.58 -20.69
C ILE A 113 -13.67 -12.67 -21.34
N VAL A 114 -12.37 -12.43 -21.50
CA VAL A 114 -11.47 -13.31 -22.25
C VAL A 114 -10.57 -14.08 -21.29
N THR A 115 -10.43 -15.38 -21.51
CA THR A 115 -9.48 -16.26 -20.82
C THR A 115 -8.63 -17.05 -21.82
N MET A 116 -7.70 -17.86 -21.32
CA MET A 116 -6.91 -18.75 -22.17
C MET A 116 -7.80 -19.75 -22.93
N ASP A 117 -8.84 -20.27 -22.28
CA ASP A 117 -9.72 -21.31 -22.81
C ASP A 117 -10.89 -20.75 -23.64
N GLY A 118 -10.90 -19.43 -23.87
CA GLY A 118 -11.92 -18.72 -24.62
C GLY A 118 -12.67 -17.67 -23.81
N ASP A 119 -13.76 -17.17 -24.38
CA ASP A 119 -14.58 -16.14 -23.77
C ASP A 119 -15.57 -16.74 -22.75
N LEU A 120 -15.72 -16.07 -21.61
CA LEU A 120 -16.68 -16.42 -20.57
C LEU A 120 -17.89 -15.47 -20.59
N ALA A 121 -19.07 -15.99 -20.24
CA ALA A 121 -20.25 -15.16 -20.00
C ALA A 121 -20.21 -14.46 -18.62
N LEU A 122 -19.56 -15.09 -17.64
CA LEU A 122 -19.47 -14.68 -16.24
C LEU A 122 -18.08 -15.01 -15.71
N ALA A 123 -17.49 -14.10 -14.95
CA ALA A 123 -16.30 -14.34 -14.13
C ALA A 123 -16.59 -14.09 -12.65
N VAL A 124 -16.01 -14.91 -11.79
CA VAL A 124 -16.19 -14.87 -10.32
C VAL A 124 -14.86 -14.70 -9.59
N ALA A 125 -14.93 -14.38 -8.31
CA ALA A 125 -13.77 -14.20 -7.44
C ALA A 125 -12.75 -15.36 -7.58
N GLY A 126 -11.47 -15.00 -7.67
CA GLY A 126 -10.35 -15.93 -7.85
C GLY A 126 -9.99 -16.23 -9.31
N GLN A 127 -10.87 -15.94 -10.28
CA GLN A 127 -10.56 -16.19 -11.70
C GLN A 127 -9.69 -15.08 -12.30
N ALA A 128 -8.62 -15.49 -13.00
CA ALA A 128 -7.78 -14.61 -13.80
C ALA A 128 -8.39 -14.43 -15.20
N VAL A 129 -8.80 -13.21 -15.52
CA VAL A 129 -9.52 -12.89 -16.77
C VAL A 129 -9.01 -11.59 -17.38
N THR A 130 -9.33 -11.37 -18.65
CA THR A 130 -9.15 -10.09 -19.34
C THR A 130 -10.49 -9.50 -19.68
N LEU A 131 -10.82 -8.35 -19.09
CA LEU A 131 -12.06 -7.64 -19.38
C LEU A 131 -11.86 -6.71 -20.58
N VAL A 132 -12.74 -6.81 -21.56
CA VAL A 132 -12.84 -5.86 -22.67
C VAL A 132 -14.05 -4.98 -22.41
N LEU A 133 -13.91 -3.68 -22.62
CA LEU A 133 -14.96 -2.69 -22.37
C LEU A 133 -15.59 -2.22 -23.68
N ASP A 134 -16.79 -1.66 -23.59
CA ASP A 134 -17.58 -1.15 -24.73
C ASP A 134 -17.02 0.13 -25.37
N ARG A 135 -16.07 0.80 -24.71
CA ARG A 135 -15.51 2.08 -25.13
C ARG A 135 -14.06 2.23 -24.69
N GLU A 136 -13.33 3.14 -25.33
CA GLU A 136 -12.01 3.52 -24.87
C GLU A 136 -12.08 4.40 -23.63
N VAL A 137 -11.52 3.89 -22.54
CA VAL A 137 -11.35 4.59 -21.26
C VAL A 137 -9.88 4.57 -20.88
N ASP A 138 -9.45 5.61 -20.17
CA ASP A 138 -8.09 5.66 -19.64
C ASP A 138 -8.03 4.82 -18.36
N ILE A 139 -7.33 3.70 -18.45
CA ILE A 139 -7.14 2.70 -17.39
C ILE A 139 -5.70 2.24 -17.48
N SER A 140 -5.02 2.24 -16.33
CA SER A 140 -3.65 1.82 -16.14
C SER A 140 -3.54 0.69 -15.13
N ARG A 141 -2.38 0.04 -15.06
CA ARG A 141 -2.07 -0.90 -13.98
C ARG A 141 -2.22 -0.23 -12.62
N GLY A 142 -2.90 -0.90 -11.70
CA GLY A 142 -3.19 -0.39 -10.36
C GLY A 142 -4.55 0.30 -10.23
N ASP A 143 -5.24 0.58 -11.34
CA ASP A 143 -6.65 0.97 -11.27
C ASP A 143 -7.51 -0.22 -10.82
N VAL A 144 -8.63 0.10 -10.16
CA VAL A 144 -9.62 -0.89 -9.73
C VAL A 144 -10.93 -0.62 -10.44
N LEU A 145 -11.49 -1.65 -11.08
CA LEU A 145 -12.85 -1.63 -11.61
C LEU A 145 -13.81 -2.12 -10.53
N SER A 146 -14.97 -1.47 -10.44
CA SER A 146 -16.04 -1.75 -9.48
C SER A 146 -17.40 -1.50 -10.11
N ARG A 147 -18.49 -1.96 -9.51
CA ARG A 147 -19.84 -1.59 -9.97
C ARG A 147 -20.16 -0.13 -9.58
N PRO A 148 -20.92 0.62 -10.38
CA PRO A 148 -21.42 1.93 -9.98
C PRO A 148 -22.19 1.88 -8.65
N GLY A 149 -21.90 2.80 -7.73
CA GLY A 149 -22.51 2.83 -6.40
C GLY A 149 -21.80 1.99 -5.33
N GLU A 150 -20.87 1.11 -5.73
CA GLU A 150 -20.11 0.22 -4.84
C GLU A 150 -18.62 0.54 -4.84
N THR A 151 -18.26 1.78 -5.17
CA THR A 151 -16.87 2.18 -5.41
C THR A 151 -16.02 2.03 -4.15
N PRO A 152 -14.80 1.48 -4.25
CA PRO A 152 -13.84 1.50 -3.14
C PRO A 152 -13.51 2.95 -2.74
N ASP A 153 -12.95 3.11 -1.54
CA ASP A 153 -12.41 4.41 -1.13
C ASP A 153 -11.30 4.82 -2.11
N TYR A 154 -11.30 6.09 -2.51
CA TYR A 154 -10.28 6.68 -3.37
C TYR A 154 -9.69 7.90 -2.67
N SER A 155 -8.57 7.69 -1.99
CA SER A 155 -7.92 8.69 -1.13
C SER A 155 -6.42 8.49 -1.16
N ASN A 156 -5.68 9.53 -0.78
CA ASN A 156 -4.24 9.42 -0.55
C ASN A 156 -3.88 9.31 0.94
N GLN A 157 -4.86 9.18 1.83
CA GLN A 157 -4.64 9.03 3.27
C GLN A 157 -5.58 8.01 3.87
N PHE A 158 -5.03 7.11 4.68
CA PHE A 158 -5.78 6.07 5.38
C PHE A 158 -5.09 5.68 6.69
N GLN A 159 -5.88 5.12 7.60
CA GLN A 159 -5.38 4.45 8.79
C GLN A 159 -5.19 2.96 8.50
N ALA A 160 -4.12 2.39 9.04
CA ALA A 160 -3.83 0.97 8.92
C ALA A 160 -3.22 0.41 10.19
N ARG A 161 -3.35 -0.90 10.36
CA ARG A 161 -2.51 -1.69 11.28
C ARG A 161 -1.36 -2.28 10.49
N MET A 162 -0.17 -2.26 11.05
CA MET A 162 1.04 -2.71 10.37
C MET A 162 1.91 -3.52 11.31
N VAL A 163 2.45 -4.64 10.83
CA VAL A 163 3.57 -5.34 11.45
C VAL A 163 4.86 -4.88 10.80
N TRP A 164 5.82 -4.46 11.62
CA TRP A 164 7.15 -4.10 11.15
C TRP A 164 8.08 -5.32 11.16
N MET A 165 8.81 -5.52 10.08
CA MET A 165 9.58 -6.73 9.81
C MET A 165 11.07 -6.45 9.58
N SER A 166 11.50 -5.19 9.74
CA SER A 166 12.89 -4.77 9.55
C SER A 166 13.56 -4.49 10.90
N GLU A 167 14.86 -4.78 10.98
CA GLU A 167 15.71 -4.41 12.13
C GLU A 167 15.85 -2.89 12.27
N GLU A 168 15.89 -2.17 11.14
CA GLU A 168 15.88 -0.72 11.13
C GLU A 168 14.48 -0.21 11.50
N SER A 169 14.37 0.58 12.56
CA SER A 169 13.09 1.08 13.10
C SER A 169 12.34 1.96 12.09
N ALA A 170 11.01 1.85 12.07
CA ALA A 170 10.17 2.78 11.34
C ALA A 170 9.95 4.07 12.13
N PHE A 171 10.05 5.21 11.45
CA PHE A 171 9.70 6.52 11.98
C PHE A 171 8.65 7.21 11.10
N ALA A 172 7.87 8.10 11.71
CA ALA A 172 7.03 9.02 10.95
C ALA A 172 7.91 9.96 10.09
N GLY A 173 7.42 10.30 8.90
CA GLY A 173 8.05 11.18 7.93
C GLY A 173 8.94 10.49 6.89
N ARG A 174 9.35 9.22 7.11
CA ARG A 174 10.19 8.49 6.16
C ARG A 174 9.34 8.04 4.97
N SER A 175 9.89 8.23 3.77
CA SER A 175 9.25 7.80 2.54
C SER A 175 9.64 6.36 2.18
N TYR A 176 8.65 5.58 1.80
CA TYR A 176 8.71 4.19 1.36
C TYR A 176 8.08 4.07 -0.03
N LEU A 177 8.15 2.88 -0.61
CA LEU A 177 7.21 2.45 -1.64
C LEU A 177 6.12 1.60 -0.96
N LEU A 178 4.87 1.93 -1.20
CA LEU A 178 3.72 1.12 -0.78
C LEU A 178 3.21 0.35 -1.97
N LYS A 179 3.03 -0.97 -1.79
CA LYS A 179 2.38 -1.82 -2.77
C LYS A 179 1.05 -2.31 -2.23
N VAL A 180 -0.05 -1.93 -2.90
CA VAL A 180 -1.42 -2.37 -2.61
C VAL A 180 -2.00 -2.95 -3.89
N GLY A 181 -2.49 -4.20 -3.82
CA GLY A 181 -2.86 -4.96 -5.02
C GLY A 181 -1.79 -4.92 -6.12
N SER A 182 -2.15 -4.42 -7.29
CA SER A 182 -1.26 -4.27 -8.45
C SER A 182 -0.55 -2.91 -8.54
N GLN A 183 -0.84 -1.98 -7.63
CA GLN A 183 -0.34 -0.61 -7.60
C GLN A 183 0.90 -0.47 -6.70
N LEU A 184 1.88 0.30 -7.15
CA LEU A 184 3.09 0.66 -6.39
C LEU A 184 3.21 2.18 -6.39
N VAL A 185 3.18 2.79 -5.20
CA VAL A 185 3.20 4.25 -5.04
C VAL A 185 4.15 4.68 -3.92
N PRO A 186 4.86 5.80 -4.06
CA PRO A 186 5.50 6.44 -2.93
C PRO A 186 4.51 6.71 -1.79
N ALA A 187 4.90 6.37 -0.56
CA ALA A 187 4.10 6.60 0.62
C ALA A 187 4.96 7.03 1.81
N THR A 188 4.36 7.67 2.78
CA THR A 188 5.01 8.12 4.00
C THR A 188 4.13 7.75 5.19
N ILE A 189 4.72 7.19 6.24
CA ILE A 189 4.04 7.07 7.54
C ILE A 189 3.97 8.49 8.11
N THR A 190 2.80 9.10 8.17
CA THR A 190 2.67 10.50 8.65
C THR A 190 2.49 10.58 10.15
N ASP A 191 1.92 9.53 10.75
CA ASP A 191 1.65 9.49 12.17
C ASP A 191 1.72 8.06 12.70
N LEU A 192 2.26 7.91 13.90
CA LEU A 192 2.34 6.67 14.65
C LEU A 192 1.48 6.84 15.90
N LYS A 193 0.28 6.24 15.89
CA LYS A 193 -0.69 6.46 16.96
C LYS A 193 -0.31 5.69 18.22
N PHE A 194 -0.22 4.37 18.09
CA PHE A 194 0.15 3.48 19.18
C PHE A 194 0.71 2.17 18.65
N ARG A 195 1.54 1.53 19.47
CA ARG A 195 1.94 0.13 19.34
C ARG A 195 0.98 -0.74 20.13
N THR A 196 0.73 -1.93 19.60
CA THR A 196 -0.06 -2.98 20.26
C THR A 196 0.91 -4.02 20.80
N ASN A 197 0.88 -4.27 22.11
CA ASN A 197 1.62 -5.39 22.68
C ASN A 197 0.97 -6.70 22.21
N VAL A 198 1.73 -7.56 21.54
CA VAL A 198 1.21 -8.82 20.98
C VAL A 198 0.78 -9.83 22.04
N ASN A 199 1.28 -9.71 23.27
CA ASN A 199 0.96 -10.61 24.38
C ASN A 199 -0.23 -10.11 25.22
N THR A 200 -0.36 -8.79 25.40
CA THR A 200 -1.39 -8.20 26.28
C THR A 200 -2.51 -7.47 25.54
N LEU A 201 -2.33 -7.22 24.23
CA LEU A 201 -3.22 -6.41 23.39
C LEU A 201 -3.33 -4.93 23.82
N GLU A 202 -2.51 -4.49 24.78
CA GLU A 202 -2.52 -3.11 25.26
C GLU A 202 -1.91 -2.15 24.24
N HIS A 203 -2.48 -0.95 24.17
CA HIS A 203 -2.03 0.12 23.29
C HIS A 203 -1.11 1.08 24.04
N THR A 204 0.06 1.37 23.48
CA THR A 204 1.00 2.37 24.02
C THR A 204 1.38 3.37 22.94
N ALA A 205 1.34 4.67 23.26
CA ALA A 205 1.78 5.71 22.33
C ALA A 205 3.22 5.44 21.86
N ALA A 206 3.49 5.70 20.57
CA ALA A 206 4.76 5.33 19.97
C ALA A 206 5.25 6.38 18.98
N THR A 207 6.54 6.68 19.04
CA THR A 207 7.21 7.59 18.09
C THR A 207 8.07 6.84 17.07
N LYS A 208 8.22 5.52 17.26
CA LYS A 208 8.90 4.58 16.37
C LYS A 208 8.28 3.18 16.47
N VAL A 209 8.58 2.32 15.51
CA VAL A 209 8.20 0.89 15.50
C VAL A 209 9.45 0.05 15.26
N ASP A 210 9.72 -0.89 16.16
CA ASP A 210 10.85 -1.81 16.07
C ASP A 210 10.44 -3.16 15.47
N LEU A 211 11.42 -4.04 15.21
CA LEU A 211 11.20 -5.36 14.62
C LEU A 211 10.14 -6.17 15.38
N ASN A 212 9.21 -6.79 14.64
CA ASN A 212 8.09 -7.60 15.12
C ASN A 212 7.03 -6.85 15.94
N GLU A 213 7.10 -5.52 16.00
CA GLU A 213 6.05 -4.73 16.64
C GLU A 213 4.87 -4.50 15.68
N VAL A 214 3.67 -4.47 16.25
CA VAL A 214 2.44 -4.10 15.55
C VAL A 214 2.07 -2.67 15.95
N ALA A 215 1.82 -1.81 14.96
CA ALA A 215 1.47 -0.42 15.18
C ALA A 215 0.26 0.02 14.37
N THR A 216 -0.52 0.92 14.94
CA THR A 216 -1.55 1.67 14.22
C THR A 216 -0.92 2.93 13.63
N VAL A 217 -0.90 2.99 12.31
CA VAL A 217 -0.23 4.03 11.51
C VAL A 217 -1.25 4.84 10.72
N THR A 218 -0.92 6.10 10.47
CA THR A 218 -1.50 6.84 9.35
C THR A 218 -0.50 6.87 8.22
N ILE A 219 -0.95 6.52 7.02
CA ILE A 219 -0.13 6.52 5.81
C ILE A 219 -0.70 7.55 4.85
N ALA A 220 0.20 8.35 4.26
CA ALA A 220 -0.11 9.20 3.12
C ALA A 220 0.63 8.71 1.87
N THR A 221 -0.08 8.57 0.76
CA THR A 221 0.49 8.28 -0.57
C THR A 221 0.66 9.56 -1.38
N ASP A 222 1.56 9.55 -2.35
CA ASP A 222 1.82 10.72 -3.20
C ASP A 222 0.67 11.08 -4.15
N LYS A 223 -0.13 10.08 -4.52
CA LYS A 223 -1.36 10.19 -5.30
C LYS A 223 -2.48 9.38 -4.65
N PRO A 224 -3.76 9.72 -4.91
CA PRO A 224 -4.87 8.89 -4.45
C PRO A 224 -4.79 7.46 -5.00
N ILE A 225 -5.16 6.51 -4.17
CA ILE A 225 -5.20 5.08 -4.47
C ILE A 225 -6.59 4.53 -4.17
N ALA A 226 -6.98 3.48 -4.87
CA ALA A 226 -8.23 2.77 -4.61
C ALA A 226 -7.98 1.65 -3.60
N PHE A 227 -8.75 1.60 -2.52
CA PHE A 227 -8.62 0.58 -1.48
C PHE A 227 -9.94 0.30 -0.78
N ASP A 228 -9.99 -0.85 -0.12
CA ASP A 228 -11.06 -1.19 0.82
C ASP A 228 -10.47 -1.39 2.22
N ALA A 229 -11.32 -1.43 3.24
CA ALA A 229 -10.92 -1.98 4.53
C ALA A 229 -10.53 -3.46 4.34
N TYR A 230 -9.45 -3.90 4.98
CA TYR A 230 -8.98 -5.28 4.89
C TYR A 230 -10.03 -6.30 5.33
N THR A 231 -10.86 -5.94 6.32
CA THR A 231 -11.98 -6.76 6.81
C THR A 231 -13.11 -6.90 5.79
N THR A 232 -13.21 -5.98 4.83
CA THR A 232 -14.18 -6.03 3.73
C THR A 232 -13.60 -6.73 2.51
N ASN A 233 -12.34 -6.44 2.16
CA ASN A 233 -11.64 -7.12 1.08
C ASN A 233 -10.12 -7.15 1.34
N ALA A 234 -9.60 -8.35 1.62
CA ALA A 234 -8.18 -8.53 1.95
C ALA A 234 -7.23 -8.27 0.77
N LEU A 235 -7.68 -8.42 -0.47
CA LEU A 235 -6.83 -8.23 -1.67
C LEU A 235 -6.65 -6.76 -2.04
N THR A 236 -7.63 -5.91 -1.73
CA THR A 236 -7.57 -4.45 -1.96
C THR A 236 -7.32 -3.65 -0.68
N GLY A 237 -7.41 -4.27 0.50
CA GLY A 237 -7.09 -3.67 1.80
C GLY A 237 -5.75 -4.10 2.39
N GLY A 238 -5.05 -5.06 1.79
CA GLY A 238 -3.71 -5.49 2.21
C GLY A 238 -2.61 -4.76 1.45
N PHE A 239 -1.54 -4.38 2.14
CA PHE A 239 -0.38 -3.75 1.51
C PHE A 239 0.95 -4.17 2.16
N ILE A 240 2.04 -3.88 1.45
CA ILE A 240 3.41 -3.95 1.99
C ILE A 240 4.11 -2.61 1.84
N LEU A 241 5.01 -2.29 2.78
CA LEU A 241 5.98 -1.21 2.65
C LEU A 241 7.32 -1.78 2.20
N ILE A 242 7.92 -1.11 1.23
CA ILE A 242 9.14 -1.51 0.56
C ILE A 242 10.15 -0.37 0.67
N ASP A 243 11.38 -0.70 1.03
CA ASP A 243 12.47 0.26 1.04
C ASP A 243 12.79 0.76 -0.37
N ARG A 244 12.99 2.07 -0.52
CA ARG A 244 13.20 2.70 -1.83
C ARG A 244 14.57 2.40 -2.44
N LEU A 245 15.54 2.01 -1.62
CA LEU A 245 16.94 1.81 -2.02
C LEU A 245 17.25 0.33 -2.16
N THR A 246 16.89 -0.46 -1.14
CA THR A 246 17.22 -1.89 -1.08
C THR A 246 16.16 -2.78 -1.74
N ASN A 247 14.96 -2.25 -1.99
CA ASN A 247 13.77 -3.02 -2.41
C ASN A 247 13.35 -4.11 -1.41
N ALA A 248 13.86 -4.08 -0.18
CA ALA A 248 13.45 -4.99 0.87
C ALA A 248 12.00 -4.69 1.31
N THR A 249 11.23 -5.74 1.62
CA THR A 249 9.93 -5.56 2.27
C THR A 249 10.15 -5.29 3.75
N LEU A 250 9.77 -4.10 4.21
CA LEU A 250 10.04 -3.62 5.57
C LEU A 250 8.87 -3.88 6.53
N GLY A 251 7.66 -4.01 6.00
CA GLY A 251 6.47 -4.27 6.80
C GLY A 251 5.27 -4.66 5.95
N ALA A 252 4.28 -5.28 6.61
CA ALA A 252 3.01 -5.65 6.02
C ALA A 252 1.87 -4.99 6.81
N GLY A 253 0.84 -4.53 6.13
CA GLY A 253 -0.26 -3.83 6.78
C GLY A 253 -1.63 -4.11 6.18
N THR A 254 -2.63 -3.80 6.99
CA THR A 254 -4.05 -3.96 6.71
C THR A 254 -4.72 -2.61 6.89
N ILE A 255 -5.35 -2.11 5.83
CA ILE A 255 -6.10 -0.85 5.84
C ILE A 255 -7.36 -1.02 6.68
N GLU A 256 -7.60 -0.07 7.59
CA GLU A 256 -8.82 -0.07 8.40
C GLU A 256 -9.90 0.82 7.78
N PHE A 257 -9.55 2.06 7.41
CA PHE A 257 -10.46 3.01 6.77
C PHE A 257 -9.72 4.20 6.16
N GLY A 258 -10.33 4.82 5.15
CA GLY A 258 -9.85 6.08 4.57
C GLY A 258 -10.03 7.26 5.52
N LEU A 259 -9.04 8.16 5.57
CA LEU A 259 -9.15 9.37 6.37
C LEU A 259 -9.85 10.48 5.56
N ARG A 260 -11.08 10.81 5.96
CA ARG A 260 -11.96 11.79 5.28
C ARG A 260 -11.47 13.24 5.25
N ARG A 261 -10.34 13.56 5.90
CA ARG A 261 -9.74 14.92 5.85
C ARG A 261 -9.36 15.35 4.43
N ALA A 262 -9.20 14.41 3.50
CA ALA A 262 -8.89 14.70 2.09
C ALA A 262 -10.06 15.29 1.27
N GLN A 263 -11.30 15.34 1.77
CA GLN A 263 -12.42 15.94 1.01
C GLN A 263 -12.40 17.48 0.96
N ASN A 264 -11.67 18.15 1.86
CA ASN A 264 -11.57 19.62 1.87
C ASN A 264 -10.33 20.17 1.13
N LEU A 265 -9.51 19.29 0.55
CA LEU A 265 -8.35 19.66 -0.26
C LEU A 265 -8.58 19.15 -1.68
N THR A 266 -9.39 19.88 -2.43
CA THR A 266 -9.44 19.71 -3.88
C THR A 266 -8.11 20.21 -4.45
N TYR A 267 -7.38 19.34 -5.14
CA TYR A 267 -6.33 19.81 -6.04
C TYR A 267 -7.00 20.70 -7.07
N GLN A 268 -6.77 22.01 -6.96
CA GLN A 268 -7.22 22.93 -7.99
C GLN A 268 -6.34 22.72 -9.21
N SER A 269 -6.94 22.24 -10.30
CA SER A 269 -6.29 22.20 -11.60
C SER A 269 -6.26 23.62 -12.15
N PHE A 270 -5.09 24.22 -12.19
CA PHE A 270 -4.86 25.49 -12.86
C PHE A 270 -4.39 25.26 -14.29
N ASP A 271 -4.84 26.09 -15.23
CA ASP A 271 -4.40 26.03 -16.63
C ASP A 271 -2.89 26.25 -16.78
N VAL A 272 -2.28 27.00 -15.85
CA VAL A 272 -0.83 27.14 -15.74
C VAL A 272 -0.27 26.03 -14.86
N ASN A 273 -0.06 24.87 -15.46
CA ASN A 273 0.52 23.67 -14.85
C ASN A 273 2.03 23.57 -15.08
N ARG A 274 2.64 22.47 -14.60
CA ARG A 274 4.07 22.19 -14.73
C ARG A 274 4.53 22.20 -16.19
N GLU A 275 3.73 21.66 -17.11
CA GLU A 275 4.04 21.57 -18.54
C GLU A 275 4.12 22.97 -19.17
N VAL A 276 3.17 23.85 -18.84
CA VAL A 276 3.20 25.26 -19.31
C VAL A 276 4.43 25.97 -18.77
N ARG A 277 4.75 25.83 -17.47
CA ARG A 277 5.91 26.49 -16.86
C ARG A 277 7.24 25.94 -17.40
N ALA A 278 7.31 24.64 -17.70
CA ALA A 278 8.43 24.00 -18.36
C ALA A 278 8.66 24.58 -19.77
N ALA A 279 7.59 24.69 -20.56
CA ALA A 279 7.63 25.27 -21.90
C ALA A 279 8.10 26.74 -21.87
N MET A 280 7.57 27.56 -20.94
CA MET A 280 7.99 28.95 -20.77
C MET A 280 9.48 29.11 -20.46
N LYS A 281 10.07 28.15 -19.73
CA LYS A 281 11.49 28.16 -19.38
C LYS A 281 12.39 27.44 -20.40
N GLY A 282 11.82 26.83 -21.44
CA GLY A 282 12.59 26.05 -22.41
C GLY A 282 13.39 24.91 -21.77
N GLN A 283 12.86 24.29 -20.71
CA GLN A 283 13.56 23.24 -19.95
C GLN A 283 12.60 22.20 -19.39
N GLN A 284 13.10 20.99 -19.16
CA GLN A 284 12.36 19.97 -18.42
C GLN A 284 12.67 20.09 -16.92
N PRO A 285 11.66 20.29 -16.06
CA PRO A 285 11.87 20.39 -14.62
C PRO A 285 12.27 19.02 -14.08
N GLN A 286 13.35 18.95 -13.31
CA GLN A 286 13.89 17.71 -12.75
C GLN A 286 14.33 17.93 -11.32
N ILE A 287 14.30 16.88 -10.50
CA ILE A 287 14.86 16.90 -9.15
C ILE A 287 16.01 15.91 -9.12
N VAL A 288 17.21 16.40 -8.83
CA VAL A 288 18.43 15.60 -8.77
C VAL A 288 18.87 15.52 -7.31
N TRP A 289 18.87 14.30 -6.75
CA TRP A 289 19.33 14.06 -5.38
C TRP A 289 20.79 13.61 -5.39
N PHE A 290 21.63 14.35 -4.66
CA PHE A 290 22.99 13.96 -4.36
C PHE A 290 23.01 13.27 -3.00
N THR A 291 23.29 11.97 -3.01
CA THR A 291 23.34 11.11 -1.81
C THR A 291 24.77 10.70 -1.49
N GLY A 292 25.11 10.53 -0.21
CA GLY A 292 26.46 10.15 0.24
C GLY A 292 26.84 10.71 1.61
N LEU A 293 27.95 10.24 2.18
CA LEU A 293 28.43 10.62 3.52
C LEU A 293 28.77 12.11 3.65
N SER A 294 28.75 12.65 4.87
CA SER A 294 29.20 14.03 5.13
C SER A 294 30.63 14.24 4.60
N GLY A 295 30.89 15.38 3.97
CA GLY A 295 32.19 15.67 3.35
C GLY A 295 32.49 14.98 2.02
N SER A 296 31.60 14.13 1.48
CA SER A 296 31.82 13.40 0.21
C SER A 296 31.78 14.26 -1.07
N GLY A 297 31.77 15.59 -0.95
CA GLY A 297 31.76 16.51 -2.09
C GLY A 297 30.39 16.79 -2.72
N LYS A 298 29.27 16.34 -2.14
CA LYS A 298 27.91 16.55 -2.70
C LYS A 298 27.62 18.02 -3.04
N SER A 299 27.79 18.92 -2.06
CA SER A 299 27.53 20.35 -2.28
C SER A 299 28.53 20.99 -3.25
N ALA A 300 29.75 20.45 -3.34
CA ALA A 300 30.73 20.90 -4.33
C ALA A 300 30.31 20.52 -5.76
N ILE A 301 29.86 19.28 -5.98
CA ILE A 301 29.36 18.81 -7.27
C ILE A 301 28.06 19.54 -7.64
N ALA A 302 27.12 19.69 -6.70
CA ALA A 302 25.88 20.41 -6.93
C ALA A 302 26.15 21.86 -7.37
N ASN A 303 27.10 22.55 -6.73
CA ASN A 303 27.52 23.90 -7.10
C ASN A 303 28.15 23.97 -8.50
N LEU A 304 29.01 23.01 -8.86
CA LEU A 304 29.59 22.95 -10.21
C LEU A 304 28.51 22.71 -11.27
N LEU A 305 27.53 21.86 -10.98
CA LEU A 305 26.41 21.60 -11.87
C LEU A 305 25.51 22.82 -12.02
N GLU A 306 25.17 23.52 -10.93
CA GLU A 306 24.36 24.74 -10.99
C GLU A 306 25.07 25.83 -11.81
N LYS A 307 26.38 26.01 -11.62
CA LYS A 307 27.19 26.94 -12.44
C LYS A 307 27.10 26.59 -13.93
N ARG A 308 27.21 25.30 -14.28
CA ARG A 308 27.14 24.85 -15.66
C ARG A 308 25.75 25.06 -16.25
N LEU A 309 24.70 24.67 -15.53
CA LEU A 309 23.30 24.86 -15.94
C LEU A 309 22.98 26.35 -16.15
N THR A 310 23.45 27.21 -15.24
CA THR A 310 23.28 28.66 -15.34
C THR A 310 23.99 29.22 -16.59
N ALA A 311 25.21 28.75 -16.89
CA ALA A 311 25.93 29.14 -18.11
C ALA A 311 25.24 28.68 -19.40
N GLU A 312 24.44 27.60 -19.34
CA GLU A 312 23.59 27.11 -20.43
C GLU A 312 22.20 27.77 -20.47
N GLY A 313 21.96 28.80 -19.64
CA GLY A 313 20.68 29.52 -19.57
C GLY A 313 19.55 28.71 -18.92
N LYS A 314 19.86 27.62 -18.20
CA LYS A 314 18.89 26.82 -17.46
C LYS A 314 18.62 27.43 -16.09
N HIS A 315 17.37 27.38 -15.67
CA HIS A 315 16.93 27.81 -14.35
C HIS A 315 17.05 26.66 -13.36
N ALA A 316 18.10 26.69 -12.54
CA ALA A 316 18.35 25.72 -11.48
C ALA A 316 18.30 26.38 -10.10
N TYR A 317 18.10 25.57 -9.06
CA TYR A 317 18.20 26.01 -7.67
C TYR A 317 18.74 24.87 -6.78
N ILE A 318 19.75 25.16 -5.98
CA ILE A 318 20.28 24.23 -4.97
C ILE A 318 19.50 24.31 -3.65
N LEU A 319 18.97 23.16 -3.21
CA LEU A 319 18.53 22.93 -1.84
C LEU A 319 19.64 22.18 -1.09
N ASP A 320 20.31 22.88 -0.18
CA ASP A 320 21.39 22.34 0.64
C ASP A 320 20.93 22.08 2.09
N GLY A 321 21.36 20.94 2.65
CA GLY A 321 20.93 20.46 3.95
C GLY A 321 21.28 21.33 5.14
N ASP A 322 22.37 22.08 5.08
CA ASP A 322 22.74 23.01 6.14
C ASP A 322 22.01 24.35 5.95
N ASN A 323 21.87 24.81 4.70
CA ASN A 323 21.18 26.06 4.39
C ASN A 323 19.69 26.03 4.80
N VAL A 324 18.98 24.92 4.56
CA VAL A 324 17.55 24.83 4.93
C VAL A 324 17.33 24.84 6.45
N ARG A 325 18.35 24.45 7.25
CA ARG A 325 18.27 24.45 8.72
C ARG A 325 18.34 25.85 9.31
N HIS A 326 18.79 26.85 8.57
CA HIS A 326 18.68 28.25 9.01
C HIS A 326 17.24 28.79 8.94
N GLY A 327 16.37 28.17 8.15
CA GLY A 327 15.00 28.63 7.92
C GLY A 327 13.97 27.52 8.10
N LEU A 328 13.63 26.85 6.99
CA LEU A 328 12.58 25.83 6.89
C LEU A 328 12.66 24.74 7.98
N ASN A 329 13.87 24.38 8.38
CA ASN A 329 14.16 23.26 9.28
C ASN A 329 14.84 23.70 10.58
N ARG A 330 14.72 24.97 10.99
CA ARG A 330 15.37 25.52 12.19
C ARG A 330 14.92 24.89 13.52
N ASP A 331 13.73 24.32 13.53
CA ASP A 331 13.10 23.67 14.67
C ASP A 331 13.55 22.21 14.84
N LEU A 332 14.28 21.66 13.87
CA LEU A 332 14.69 20.25 13.87
C LEU A 332 16.10 20.08 14.47
N GLY A 333 16.22 19.16 15.44
CA GLY A 333 17.49 18.70 15.97
C GLY A 333 18.27 17.77 15.03
N PHE A 334 19.16 16.95 15.61
CA PHE A 334 20.01 15.98 14.88
C PHE A 334 19.65 14.52 15.14
N THR A 335 18.55 14.26 15.83
CA THR A 335 18.01 12.91 16.05
C THR A 335 17.60 12.27 14.72
N GLU A 336 17.46 10.95 14.69
CA GLU A 336 17.04 10.21 13.50
C GLU A 336 15.67 10.67 12.96
N ALA A 337 14.68 10.81 13.85
CA ALA A 337 13.38 11.37 13.49
C ALA A 337 13.48 12.80 12.92
N ALA A 338 14.37 13.64 13.47
CA ALA A 338 14.59 14.99 12.95
C ALA A 338 15.27 14.98 11.57
N ARG A 339 16.15 14.02 11.28
CA ARG A 339 16.76 13.83 9.95
C ARG A 339 15.71 13.40 8.93
N VAL A 340 14.83 12.48 9.30
CA VAL A 340 13.70 12.03 8.47
C VAL A 340 12.78 13.20 8.13
N GLU A 341 12.37 13.99 9.13
CA GLU A 341 11.51 15.16 8.92
C GLU A 341 12.22 16.25 8.08
N ASN A 342 13.53 16.45 8.27
CA ASN A 342 14.35 17.36 7.48
C ASN A 342 14.32 16.98 6.00
N ILE A 343 14.46 15.69 5.67
CA ILE A 343 14.36 15.19 4.30
C ILE A 343 12.94 15.36 3.74
N ARG A 344 11.90 15.07 4.55
CA ARG A 344 10.49 15.20 4.12
C ARG A 344 10.14 16.63 3.72
N ARG A 345 10.50 17.63 4.54
CA ARG A 345 10.22 19.05 4.25
C ARG A 345 10.91 19.52 2.97
N VAL A 346 12.15 19.08 2.77
CA VAL A 346 12.94 19.45 1.60
C VAL A 346 12.41 18.80 0.33
N ALA A 347 11.98 17.54 0.41
CA ALA A 347 11.35 16.85 -0.72
C ALA A 347 10.08 17.59 -1.19
N GLU A 348 9.28 18.12 -0.26
CA GLU A 348 8.09 18.90 -0.61
C GLU A 348 8.44 20.24 -1.26
N VAL A 349 9.44 20.96 -0.73
CA VAL A 349 9.94 22.20 -1.37
C VAL A 349 10.52 21.93 -2.76
N ALA A 350 11.28 20.85 -2.92
CA ALA A 350 11.82 20.44 -4.21
C ALA A 350 10.70 20.13 -5.21
N LYS A 351 9.63 19.46 -4.76
CA LYS A 351 8.43 19.19 -5.58
C LYS A 351 7.77 20.49 -6.05
N LEU A 352 7.57 21.46 -5.15
CA LEU A 352 6.98 22.76 -5.50
C LEU A 352 7.86 23.56 -6.48
N MET A 353 9.18 23.54 -6.30
CA MET A 353 10.12 24.19 -7.21
C MET A 353 10.15 23.53 -8.59
N ALA A 354 10.09 22.20 -8.65
CA ALA A 354 9.98 21.47 -9.91
C ALA A 354 8.62 21.73 -10.59
N ASP A 355 7.53 21.84 -9.82
CA ASP A 355 6.23 22.27 -10.32
C ASP A 355 6.28 23.69 -10.90
N ALA A 356 7.09 24.59 -10.30
CA ALA A 356 7.38 25.93 -10.83
C ALA A 356 8.29 25.93 -12.08
N GLY A 357 8.69 24.76 -12.58
CA GLY A 357 9.44 24.61 -13.81
C GLY A 357 10.96 24.54 -13.64
N LEU A 358 11.48 24.48 -12.42
CA LEU A 358 12.92 24.55 -12.12
C LEU A 358 13.61 23.17 -12.19
N ILE A 359 14.93 23.19 -12.40
CA ILE A 359 15.81 22.05 -12.13
C ILE A 359 16.30 22.18 -10.68
N VAL A 360 15.88 21.27 -9.80
CA VAL A 360 16.19 21.34 -8.38
C VAL A 360 17.32 20.39 -8.05
N LEU A 361 18.37 20.90 -7.42
CA LEU A 361 19.54 20.14 -7.01
C LEU A 361 19.52 19.97 -5.49
N VAL A 362 19.33 18.75 -4.99
CA VAL A 362 19.14 18.47 -3.56
C VAL A 362 20.40 17.81 -2.99
N SER A 363 21.14 18.52 -2.14
CA SER A 363 22.38 18.03 -1.50
C SER A 363 22.17 17.78 -0.01
N PHE A 364 21.90 16.53 0.37
CA PHE A 364 21.61 16.14 1.75
C PHE A 364 22.42 14.93 2.17
N ILE A 365 22.63 14.80 3.48
CA ILE A 365 23.05 13.54 4.08
C ILE A 365 21.80 12.66 4.13
N SER A 366 21.74 11.64 3.26
CA SER A 366 20.73 10.58 3.31
C SER A 366 21.24 9.41 4.14
#